data_AF-A0A9D6B3R0-F1
#
_entry.id   AF-A0A9D6B3R0-F1
#
_cell.length_a   1.000
_cell.length_b   1.000
_cell.length_c   1.000
_cell.angle_alpha   90.00
_cell.angle_beta   90.00
_cell.angle_gamma   90.00
#
_symmetry.space_group_name_H-M   'P 1'
#
loop_
_entity.id
_entity.type
_entity.pdbx_description
1 polymer ?
#
loop_
_entity_poly.entity_id
_entity_poly.type
_entity_poly.pdbx_seq_one_letter_code
_entity_poly.pdbx_strand_id
1 'polypeptide(L)'
;MERPRPSSVAWGVLAAGVAAYDVLSPPGETLSERVDDWLEKPLSRSLAIGAIGVTALHLANALPQRFDPFHRLTTIKNTREPRPY
;
A
#
# COMPACT_ATOMS: atom_id res chain seq x y z
N MET A 1 -22.84 -2.48 -20.30
CA MET A 1 -21.72 -1.93 -19.49
C MET A 1 -20.92 -3.09 -18.95
N GLU A 2 -19.62 -3.13 -19.22
CA GLU A 2 -18.74 -4.19 -18.70
C GLU A 2 -18.57 -4.05 -17.18
N ARG A 3 -18.45 -5.17 -16.46
CA ARG A 3 -18.17 -5.13 -15.02
C ARG A 3 -16.72 -4.63 -14.80
N PRO A 4 -16.49 -3.71 -13.85
CA PRO A 4 -15.14 -3.22 -13.58
C PRO A 4 -14.24 -4.37 -13.09
N ARG A 5 -12.96 -4.35 -13.49
CA ARG A 5 -11.99 -5.33 -13.02
C ARG A 5 -11.85 -5.22 -11.50
N PRO A 6 -11.72 -6.34 -10.77
CA PRO A 6 -11.52 -6.32 -9.33
C PRO A 6 -10.35 -5.43 -8.88
N SER A 7 -9.27 -5.38 -9.66
CA SER A 7 -8.12 -4.50 -9.40
C SER A 7 -8.49 -3.01 -9.51
N SER A 8 -9.31 -2.62 -10.49
CA SER A 8 -9.80 -1.25 -10.62
C SER A 8 -10.70 -0.86 -9.45
N VAL A 9 -11.54 -1.78 -8.98
CA VAL A 9 -12.36 -1.57 -7.78
C VAL A 9 -11.49 -1.41 -6.54
N ALA A 10 -10.43 -2.22 -6.40
CA ALA A 10 -9.51 -2.15 -5.27
C ALA A 10 -8.83 -0.78 -5.14
N TRP A 11 -8.40 -0.18 -6.26
CA TRP A 11 -7.88 1.20 -6.26
C TRP A 11 -8.91 2.22 -5.77
N GLY A 12 -10.17 2.09 -6.22
CA GLY A 12 -11.25 2.95 -5.75
C GLY A 12 -11.50 2.80 -4.24
N VAL A 13 -11.47 1.57 -3.72
CA VAL A 13 -11.62 1.29 -2.29
C VAL A 13 -10.47 1.89 -1.47
N LEU A 14 -9.23 1.81 -1.96
CA LEU A 14 -8.08 2.41 -1.28
C LEU A 14 -8.23 3.94 -1.18
N ALA A 15 -8.56 4.61 -2.29
CA ALA A 15 -8.75 6.06 -2.29
C ALA A 15 -9.92 6.48 -1.39
N ALA A 16 -11.04 5.76 -1.46
CA ALA A 16 -12.21 6.02 -0.62
C ALA A 16 -11.89 5.80 0.88
N GLY A 17 -11.10 4.77 1.21
CA GLY A 17 -10.68 4.50 2.59
C GLY A 17 -9.82 5.61 3.17
N VAL A 18 -8.85 6.11 2.40
CA VAL A 18 -8.03 7.27 2.81
C VAL A 18 -8.90 8.50 3.03
N ALA A 19 -9.75 8.85 2.06
CA ALA A 19 -10.62 10.01 2.17
C ALA A 19 -11.60 9.90 3.35
N ALA A 20 -12.21 8.71 3.55
CA ALA A 20 -13.13 8.49 4.64
C ALA A 20 -12.44 8.60 6.01
N TYR A 21 -11.20 8.09 6.13
CA TYR A 21 -10.44 8.22 7.37
C TYR A 21 -10.13 9.69 7.68
N ASP A 22 -9.53 10.42 6.74
CA ASP A 22 -9.13 11.82 6.96
C ASP A 22 -10.33 12.77 7.20
N VAL A 23 -11.51 12.47 6.63
CA VAL A 23 -12.73 13.24 6.89
C VAL A 23 -13.31 12.98 8.28
N LEU A 24 -13.16 11.76 8.79
CA LEU A 24 -13.73 11.34 10.08
C LEU A 24 -12.74 11.46 11.25
N SER A 25 -11.45 11.73 10.97
CA SER A 25 -10.42 11.82 11.99
C SER A 25 -10.62 13.06 12.89
N PRO A 26 -10.31 12.95 14.20
CA PRO A 26 -10.14 14.13 15.05
C PRO A 26 -9.08 15.10 14.47
N PRO A 27 -9.13 16.39 14.84
CA PRO A 27 -8.07 17.33 14.46
C PRO A 27 -6.69 16.83 14.91
N GLY A 28 -5.70 16.84 14.01
CA GLY A 28 -4.34 16.36 14.28
C GLY A 28 -4.12 14.85 14.09
N GLU A 29 -5.16 14.11 13.69
CA GLU A 29 -5.11 12.64 13.55
C GLU A 29 -5.32 12.15 12.10
N THR A 30 -5.20 13.05 11.11
CA THR A 30 -5.21 12.62 9.70
C THR A 30 -4.00 11.75 9.39
N LEU A 31 -4.08 10.96 8.31
CA LEU A 31 -2.94 10.13 7.87
C LEU A 31 -1.72 10.98 7.54
N SER A 32 -1.92 12.17 6.99
CA SER A 32 -0.83 13.07 6.59
C SER A 32 -0.14 13.68 7.81
N GLU A 33 -0.91 14.18 8.78
CA GLU A 33 -0.36 14.73 10.04
C GLU A 33 0.42 13.67 10.83
N ARG A 34 -0.09 12.43 10.89
CA ARG A 34 0.65 11.35 11.53
C ARG A 34 1.96 11.01 10.82
N VAL A 35 2.02 11.17 9.49
CA VAL A 35 3.27 11.04 8.75
C VAL A 35 4.22 12.17 9.11
N ASP A 36 3.74 13.41 9.24
CA ASP A 36 4.57 14.54 9.69
C ASP A 36 5.25 14.23 11.04
N ASP A 37 4.50 13.74 12.03
CA ASP A 37 5.04 13.29 13.33
C ASP A 37 6.12 12.21 13.19
N TRP A 38 5.89 11.22 12.31
CA TRP A 38 6.85 10.16 12.07
C TRP A 38 8.13 10.69 11.46
N LEU A 39 8.03 11.69 10.60
CA LEU A 39 9.19 12.32 9.98
C LEU A 39 10.01 13.14 10.98
N GLU A 40 9.52 13.49 12.16
CA GLU A 40 10.32 14.26 13.12
C GLU A 40 11.43 13.44 13.81
N LYS A 41 11.22 12.14 14.05
CA LYS A 41 12.18 11.29 14.78
C LYS A 41 12.97 10.39 13.82
N PRO A 42 14.30 10.25 13.97
CA PRO A 42 15.13 9.51 13.00
C PRO A 42 14.69 8.06 12.73
N LEU A 43 14.25 7.36 13.78
CA LEU A 43 13.81 5.97 13.67
C LEU A 43 12.47 5.84 12.92
N SER A 44 11.44 6.59 13.34
CA SER A 44 10.13 6.57 12.68
C SER A 44 10.21 7.13 11.26
N ARG A 45 11.08 8.11 11.00
CA ARG A 45 11.31 8.69 9.68
C ARG A 45 11.76 7.62 8.70
N SER A 46 12.78 6.86 9.07
CA SER A 46 13.34 5.80 8.21
C SER A 46 12.30 4.71 7.92
N LEU A 47 11.49 4.35 8.92
CA LEU A 47 10.39 3.40 8.76
C LEU A 47 9.28 3.93 7.86
N ALA A 48 8.84 5.17 8.07
CA ALA A 48 7.79 5.80 7.27
C ALA A 48 8.20 5.94 5.79
N ILE A 49 9.39 6.51 5.53
CA ILE A 49 9.93 6.65 4.17
C ILE A 49 10.12 5.28 3.52
N GLY A 50 10.67 4.31 4.27
CA GLY A 50 10.87 2.95 3.77
C GLY A 50 9.56 2.27 3.39
N ALA A 51 8.56 2.33 4.28
CA ALA A 51 7.24 1.72 4.05
C ALA A 51 6.51 2.37 2.87
N ILE A 52 6.47 3.71 2.81
CA ILE A 52 5.86 4.45 1.71
C ILE A 52 6.61 4.16 0.40
N GLY A 53 7.94 4.25 0.40
CA GLY A 53 8.77 4.01 -0.77
C GLY A 53 8.62 2.61 -1.33
N VAL A 54 8.68 1.58 -0.48
CA VAL A 54 8.48 0.18 -0.90
C VAL A 54 7.07 -0.03 -1.46
N THR A 55 6.04 0.54 -0.82
CA THR A 55 4.66 0.44 -1.30
C THR A 55 4.48 1.14 -2.64
N ALA A 56 5.03 2.34 -2.81
CA ALA A 56 4.98 3.08 -4.07
C ALA A 56 5.70 2.33 -5.18
N LEU A 57 6.92 1.82 -4.92
CA LEU A 57 7.66 1.05 -5.92
C LEU A 57 6.95 -0.27 -6.27
N HIS A 58 6.31 -0.95 -5.32
CA HIS A 58 5.48 -2.11 -5.59
C HIS A 58 4.32 -1.77 -6.53
N LEU A 59 3.52 -0.77 -6.18
CA LEU A 59 2.35 -0.36 -6.97
C LEU A 59 2.75 0.15 -8.37
N ALA A 60 3.95 0.74 -8.50
CA ALA A 60 4.54 1.16 -9.77
C ALA A 60 5.19 0.02 -10.58
N ASN A 61 5.20 -1.22 -10.07
CA ASN A 61 5.92 -2.36 -10.65
C ASN A 61 7.43 -2.11 -10.82
N ALA A 62 8.02 -1.28 -9.97
CA ALA A 62 9.42 -0.87 -10.03
C ALA A 62 10.35 -1.73 -9.14
N LEU A 63 9.81 -2.62 -8.31
CA LEU A 63 10.59 -3.59 -7.56
C LEU A 63 10.72 -4.92 -8.32
N PRO A 64 11.94 -5.45 -8.49
CA PRO A 64 12.11 -6.84 -8.91
C PRO A 64 11.40 -7.78 -7.92
N GLN A 65 10.68 -8.79 -8.42
CA GLN A 65 9.87 -9.72 -7.59
C GLN A 65 10.61 -10.28 -6.37
N ARG A 66 11.92 -10.57 -6.50
CA ARG A 66 12.75 -11.07 -5.41
C ARG A 66 12.86 -10.12 -4.21
N PHE A 67 12.71 -8.81 -4.43
CA PHE A 67 12.80 -7.75 -3.42
C PHE A 67 11.44 -7.10 -3.12
N ASP A 68 10.38 -7.56 -3.76
CA ASP A 68 9.03 -7.05 -3.54
C ASP A 68 8.36 -7.83 -2.39
N PRO A 69 8.24 -7.25 -1.18
CA PRO A 69 7.62 -7.94 -0.08
C PRO A 69 6.14 -8.26 -0.34
N PHE A 70 5.42 -7.42 -1.11
CA PHE A 70 4.02 -7.67 -1.45
C PHE A 70 3.89 -8.86 -2.40
N HIS A 71 4.83 -9.05 -3.33
CA HIS A 71 4.86 -10.23 -4.20
C HIS A 71 5.11 -11.54 -3.42
N ARG A 72 5.93 -11.47 -2.35
CA ARG A 72 6.11 -12.63 -1.46
C ARG A 72 4.81 -12.98 -0.72
N LEU A 73 4.04 -11.97 -0.28
CA LEU A 73 2.76 -12.19 0.40
C LEU A 73 1.70 -12.84 -0.50
N THR A 74 1.66 -12.48 -1.78
CA THR A 74 0.74 -13.13 -2.74
C THR A 74 1.15 -14.56 -3.08
N THR A 75 2.45 -14.86 -3.06
CA THR A 75 2.97 -16.22 -3.31
C THR A 75 2.58 -17.20 -2.19
N ILE A 76 2.54 -16.74 -0.93
CA ILE A 76 2.07 -17.55 0.22
C ILE A 76 0.59 -17.95 0.07
N LYS A 77 -0.22 -17.12 -0.59
CA LYS A 77 -1.63 -17.44 -0.90
C LYS A 77 -1.77 -18.49 -2.02
N ASN A 78 -0.76 -18.61 -2.89
CA ASN A 78 -0.79 -19.42 -4.11
C ASN A 78 -0.05 -20.77 -4.00
N THR A 79 0.08 -21.37 -2.81
CA THR A 79 0.52 -22.79 -2.68
C THR A 79 -0.51 -23.79 -3.25
N ARG A 80 -1.43 -23.36 -4.11
CA ARG A 80 -2.23 -24.25 -4.95
C ARG A 80 -2.01 -23.89 -6.41
N GLU A 81 -1.17 -24.74 -6.99
CA GLU A 81 -0.95 -25.05 -8.40
C GLU A 81 0.00 -24.13 -9.20
N PRO A 82 1.19 -24.65 -9.60
CA PRO A 82 2.02 -23.97 -10.58
C PRO A 82 1.31 -23.99 -11.94
N ARG A 83 1.15 -22.82 -12.57
CA ARG A 83 0.71 -22.79 -13.97
C ARG A 83 1.85 -23.29 -14.86
N PRO A 84 1.63 -24.33 -15.70
CA PRO A 84 2.56 -24.66 -16.77
C PRO A 84 2.53 -23.51 -17.79
N TYR A 85 3.72 -23.17 -18.25
CA TYR A 85 4.12 -22.11 -19.20
C TYR A 85 3.03 -21.49 -20.07
#